data_AF-A0A1I1FF71-F1
#
_entry.id   AF-A0A1I1FF71-F1
#
_cell.length_a   1.000
_cell.length_b   1.000
_cell.length_c   1.000
_cell.angle_alpha   90.00
_cell.angle_beta   90.00
_cell.angle_gamma   90.00
#
_symmetry.space_group_name_H-M   'P 1'
#
loop_
_entity.id
_entity.type
_entity.pdbx_description
1 polymer ?
#
loop_
_entity_poly.entity_id
_entity_poly.type
_entity_poly.pdbx_seq_one_letter_code
_entity_poly.pdbx_strand_id
1 'polypeptide(L)'
;MTVVLAGVGADSTNLGALGPLYDDGRFEYVPIPEKTRETSETETLGSWDLRVDDRTAADLTSRIEPQPVRGGTESVSGAALESWPLHRDPNFEALTYGEHRTSGYVSRLRELEPGDVVGFYAGLRRPDGDRAHRYLIGYFTVDSVDVVMPETPPADREAILASHPDNAHTKRAREGELYLTEKTVVFVDGREPGGLFERDPIRLSDYYVKPGNERAQYYLREGIADDWAVTAGGDNMMYKPAYRCDLTGAEFVDLVGRPGERPGDASGVEPSERTETAR
;
A
#
# COMPACT_ATOMS: atom_id res chain seq x y z
N MET A 1 -18.55 12.35 -0.44
CA MET A 1 -17.93 11.04 -0.64
C MET A 1 -16.58 11.26 -1.31
N THR A 2 -15.54 10.62 -0.81
CA THR A 2 -14.14 10.86 -1.18
C THR A 2 -13.43 9.54 -1.41
N VAL A 3 -12.43 9.54 -2.30
CA VAL A 3 -11.46 8.43 -2.37
C VAL A 3 -10.07 8.91 -1.96
N VAL A 4 -9.41 8.15 -1.09
CA VAL A 4 -8.01 8.37 -0.72
C VAL A 4 -7.13 7.27 -1.28
N LEU A 5 -6.12 7.63 -2.05
CA LEU A 5 -5.10 6.68 -2.53
C LEU A 5 -3.94 6.63 -1.53
N ALA A 6 -3.74 5.48 -0.92
CA ALA A 6 -2.71 5.19 0.06
C ALA A 6 -1.60 4.33 -0.54
N GLY A 7 -0.36 4.80 -0.43
CA GLY A 7 0.81 4.09 -0.90
C GLY A 7 1.39 3.17 0.18
N VAL A 8 1.45 1.87 -0.13
CA VAL A 8 1.67 0.78 0.82
C VAL A 8 2.67 -0.26 0.30
N GLY A 9 2.86 -1.33 1.07
CA GLY A 9 3.65 -2.50 0.71
C GLY A 9 5.15 -2.26 0.69
N ALA A 10 5.88 -3.38 0.61
CA ALA A 10 7.32 -3.45 0.54
C ALA A 10 7.91 -2.64 -0.62
N ASP A 11 9.12 -2.13 -0.40
CA ASP A 11 9.94 -1.57 -1.45
C ASP A 11 11.44 -1.67 -1.13
N SER A 12 12.25 -1.08 -2.01
CA SER A 12 13.71 -1.07 -1.90
C SER A 12 14.26 -0.48 -0.61
N THR A 13 13.46 0.29 0.16
CA THR A 13 13.91 0.90 1.41
C THR A 13 13.73 -0.01 2.62
N ASN A 14 12.82 -0.99 2.59
CA ASN A 14 12.52 -1.82 3.76
C ASN A 14 12.79 -3.31 3.49
N LEU A 15 12.31 -3.85 2.39
CA LEU A 15 12.53 -5.24 1.97
C LEU A 15 13.80 -5.36 1.11
N GLY A 16 14.22 -4.27 0.47
CA GLY A 16 15.28 -4.30 -0.55
C GLY A 16 14.78 -4.81 -1.92
N ALA A 17 13.50 -5.21 -2.01
CA ALA A 17 12.84 -5.69 -3.21
C ALA A 17 11.44 -5.05 -3.35
N LEU A 18 10.89 -5.14 -4.55
CA LEU A 18 9.51 -4.76 -4.86
C LEU A 18 8.71 -6.02 -5.16
N GLY A 19 7.39 -5.98 -4.98
CA GLY A 19 6.52 -7.06 -5.40
C GLY A 19 6.64 -7.32 -6.92
N PRO A 20 6.81 -8.58 -7.36
CA PRO A 20 6.82 -8.89 -8.78
C PRO A 20 5.45 -8.63 -9.44
N LEU A 21 5.50 -8.15 -10.69
CA LEU A 21 4.37 -8.08 -11.62
C LEU A 21 4.67 -9.03 -12.79
N TYR A 22 3.86 -10.06 -12.97
CA TYR A 22 4.07 -11.10 -13.97
C TYR A 22 3.47 -10.72 -15.32
N ASP A 23 3.85 -11.44 -16.37
CA ASP A 23 3.43 -11.15 -17.75
C ASP A 23 1.95 -11.45 -18.01
N ASP A 24 1.35 -12.33 -17.22
CA ASP A 24 -0.08 -12.63 -17.25
C ASP A 24 -0.94 -11.67 -16.39
N GLY A 25 -0.34 -10.58 -15.91
CA GLY A 25 -1.02 -9.54 -15.14
C GLY A 25 -1.16 -9.84 -13.65
N ARG A 26 -0.83 -11.06 -13.18
CA ARG A 26 -0.78 -11.34 -11.74
C ARG A 26 0.35 -10.56 -11.08
N PHE A 27 0.25 -10.34 -9.77
CA PHE A 27 1.25 -9.61 -9.02
C PHE A 27 1.25 -10.02 -7.54
N GLU A 28 2.32 -9.68 -6.84
CA GLU A 28 2.43 -9.90 -5.40
C GLU A 28 2.29 -8.61 -4.60
N TYR A 29 1.37 -8.61 -3.65
CA TYR A 29 1.39 -7.68 -2.53
C TYR A 29 2.22 -8.29 -1.40
N VAL A 30 3.33 -7.63 -1.08
CA VAL A 30 4.21 -8.02 0.03
C VAL A 30 4.12 -6.95 1.11
N PRO A 31 3.64 -7.27 2.32
CA PRO A 31 3.69 -6.35 3.46
C PRO A 31 5.12 -5.91 3.77
N ILE A 32 5.27 -4.73 4.38
CA ILE A 32 6.61 -4.31 4.85
C ILE A 32 7.02 -5.17 6.06
N PRO A 33 8.33 -5.36 6.31
CA PRO A 33 8.79 -5.91 7.57
C PRO A 33 8.34 -5.07 8.76
N GLU A 34 7.95 -5.71 9.87
CA GLU A 34 7.58 -5.04 11.11
C GLU A 34 8.78 -4.25 11.67
N LYS A 35 8.57 -3.03 12.18
CA LYS A 35 9.63 -2.21 12.78
C LYS A 35 10.28 -2.86 14.00
N THR A 36 9.56 -3.74 14.68
CA THR A 36 10.01 -4.43 15.89
C THR A 36 9.61 -5.90 15.84
N ARG A 37 10.26 -6.76 16.63
CA ARG A 37 9.79 -8.15 16.85
C ARG A 37 8.66 -8.22 17.88
N GLU A 38 8.47 -7.15 18.66
CA GLU A 38 7.47 -7.07 19.71
C GLU A 38 6.08 -6.76 19.11
N THR A 39 5.51 -7.73 18.41
CA THR A 39 4.15 -7.67 17.86
C THR A 39 3.39 -8.97 18.17
N SER A 40 2.07 -8.96 18.09
CA SER A 40 1.25 -10.18 18.09
C SER A 40 1.03 -10.76 16.69
N GLU A 41 1.60 -10.15 15.64
CA GLU A 41 1.60 -10.74 14.29
C GLU A 41 2.30 -12.09 14.29
N THR A 42 1.60 -13.11 13.79
CA THR A 42 2.10 -14.48 13.68
C THR A 42 2.74 -14.74 12.33
N GLU A 43 2.32 -14.00 11.30
CA GLU A 43 2.90 -14.11 9.97
C GLU A 43 4.28 -13.44 9.90
N THR A 44 5.18 -14.11 9.20
CA THR A 44 6.57 -13.71 9.00
C THR A 44 6.90 -13.67 7.52
N LEU A 45 8.06 -13.12 7.15
CA LEU A 45 8.51 -13.16 5.76
C LEU A 45 8.63 -14.60 5.22
N GLY A 46 8.99 -15.56 6.06
CA GLY A 46 9.13 -16.97 5.71
C GLY A 46 7.85 -17.80 5.77
N SER A 47 6.74 -17.25 6.29
CA SER A 47 5.42 -17.91 6.25
C SER A 47 4.46 -17.29 5.23
N TRP A 48 4.80 -16.10 4.70
CA TRP A 48 3.99 -15.41 3.72
C TRP A 48 4.24 -15.95 2.31
N ASP A 49 3.39 -16.88 1.90
CA ASP A 49 3.40 -17.43 0.55
C ASP A 49 3.09 -16.36 -0.51
N LEU A 50 3.86 -16.40 -1.60
CA LEU A 50 3.54 -15.65 -2.81
C LEU A 50 2.38 -16.33 -3.52
N ARG A 51 1.50 -15.54 -4.15
CA ARG A 51 0.26 -16.04 -4.76
C ARG A 51 0.51 -16.77 -6.08
N VAL A 52 1.63 -16.51 -6.74
CA VAL A 52 1.87 -16.95 -8.12
C VAL A 52 2.77 -18.18 -8.21
N ASP A 53 3.66 -18.40 -7.25
CA ASP A 53 4.58 -19.54 -7.22
C ASP A 53 4.87 -20.01 -5.78
N ASP A 54 5.67 -21.07 -5.64
CA ASP A 54 5.92 -21.76 -4.36
C ASP A 54 6.94 -21.03 -3.45
N ARG A 55 7.22 -19.75 -3.70
CA ARG A 55 8.13 -18.94 -2.88
C ARG A 55 7.38 -18.23 -1.77
N THR A 56 8.15 -17.72 -0.82
CA THR A 56 7.70 -16.85 0.26
C THR A 56 8.21 -15.42 0.06
N ALA A 57 7.72 -14.48 0.86
CA ALA A 57 8.26 -13.12 0.87
C ALA A 57 9.76 -13.07 1.22
N ALA A 58 10.27 -14.02 2.02
CA ALA A 58 11.69 -14.13 2.36
C ALA A 58 12.55 -14.44 1.13
N ASP A 59 12.04 -15.20 0.16
CA ASP A 59 12.79 -15.56 -1.06
C ASP A 59 13.01 -14.38 -2.01
N LEU A 60 12.33 -13.25 -1.80
CA LEU A 60 12.48 -12.05 -2.61
C LEU A 60 13.73 -11.23 -2.27
N THR A 61 14.38 -11.52 -1.14
CA THR A 61 15.50 -10.71 -0.67
C THR A 61 16.47 -11.48 0.22
N SER A 62 17.74 -11.10 0.21
CA SER A 62 18.73 -11.66 1.14
C SER A 62 18.88 -10.86 2.43
N ARG A 63 18.30 -9.66 2.50
CA ARG A 63 18.38 -8.76 3.66
C ARG A 63 17.21 -7.79 3.73
N ILE A 64 16.85 -7.38 4.95
CA ILE A 64 15.85 -6.33 5.18
C ILE A 64 16.40 -5.21 6.05
N GLU A 65 15.77 -4.05 5.95
CA GLU A 65 15.98 -2.87 6.80
C GLU A 65 14.64 -2.50 7.46
N PRO A 66 14.30 -3.06 8.63
CA PRO A 66 12.98 -2.84 9.24
C PRO A 66 12.72 -1.40 9.70
N GLN A 67 13.79 -0.62 9.95
CA GLN A 67 13.70 0.78 10.35
C GLN A 67 14.67 1.67 9.54
N PRO A 68 14.44 1.85 8.23
CA PRO A 68 15.42 2.45 7.33
C PRO A 68 15.65 3.95 7.61
N VAL A 69 14.67 4.63 8.20
CA VAL A 69 14.73 6.08 8.51
C VAL A 69 15.51 6.38 9.79
N ARG A 70 15.66 5.41 10.72
CA ARG A 70 16.32 5.63 12.01
C ARG A 70 17.84 5.41 11.98
N GLY A 71 18.42 5.07 10.84
CA GLY A 71 19.87 5.10 10.59
C GLY A 71 20.73 4.27 11.55
N GLY A 72 20.16 3.28 12.24
CA GLY A 72 20.83 2.64 13.39
C GLY A 72 20.40 1.20 13.71
N THR A 73 19.68 0.53 12.81
CA THR A 73 19.39 -0.92 12.97
C THR A 73 20.23 -1.69 11.97
N GLU A 74 20.93 -2.73 12.45
CA GLU A 74 21.65 -3.64 11.57
C GLU A 74 20.68 -4.29 10.57
N SER A 75 21.11 -4.44 9.32
CA SER A 75 20.36 -5.20 8.32
C SER A 75 20.14 -6.61 8.83
N VAL A 76 18.92 -7.13 8.69
CA VAL A 76 18.57 -8.50 9.11
C VAL A 76 18.69 -9.43 7.91
N SER A 77 19.26 -10.62 8.09
CA SER A 77 19.48 -11.62 7.03
C SER A 77 19.38 -13.07 7.52
N GLY A 78 19.32 -14.04 6.61
CA GLY A 78 19.26 -15.47 6.92
C GLY A 78 18.02 -15.86 7.74
N ALA A 79 18.14 -16.83 8.64
CA ALA A 79 17.01 -17.30 9.47
C ALA A 79 16.33 -16.19 10.30
N ALA A 80 17.06 -15.12 10.64
CA ALA A 80 16.51 -13.97 11.35
C ALA A 80 15.59 -13.11 10.48
N LEU A 81 15.77 -13.14 9.16
CA LEU A 81 14.93 -12.50 8.15
C LEU A 81 13.67 -13.34 7.91
N GLU A 82 13.82 -14.65 7.71
CA GLU A 82 12.69 -15.56 7.49
C GLU A 82 11.69 -15.48 8.65
N SER A 83 12.18 -15.46 9.90
CA SER A 83 11.36 -15.33 11.11
C SER A 83 10.92 -13.89 11.44
N TRP A 84 11.21 -12.91 10.58
CA TRP A 84 10.88 -11.52 10.87
C TRP A 84 9.38 -11.27 10.67
N PRO A 85 8.65 -10.71 11.67
CA PRO A 85 7.22 -10.47 11.54
C PRO A 85 6.87 -9.47 10.45
N LEU A 86 5.66 -9.59 9.90
CA LEU A 86 5.13 -8.62 8.94
C LEU A 86 4.45 -7.45 9.64
N HIS A 87 4.40 -6.32 8.95
CA HIS A 87 3.44 -5.26 9.21
C HIS A 87 2.38 -5.32 8.11
N ARG A 88 1.36 -6.16 8.31
CA ARG A 88 0.27 -6.40 7.35
C ARG A 88 -0.69 -5.22 7.31
N ASP A 89 -0.29 -4.16 6.60
CA ASP A 89 -1.02 -2.89 6.56
C ASP A 89 -1.03 -2.27 5.13
N PRO A 90 -2.12 -2.42 4.36
CA PRO A 90 -3.42 -2.96 4.76
C PRO A 90 -3.40 -4.48 5.00
N ASN A 91 -4.35 -4.92 5.82
CA ASN A 91 -4.78 -6.31 5.89
C ASN A 91 -6.02 -6.47 5.01
N PHE A 92 -5.83 -6.98 3.79
CA PHE A 92 -6.91 -7.17 2.81
C PHE A 92 -7.91 -8.28 3.17
N GLU A 93 -7.57 -9.17 4.12
CA GLU A 93 -8.48 -10.23 4.57
C GLU A 93 -9.45 -9.72 5.64
N ALA A 94 -8.93 -8.93 6.59
CA ALA A 94 -9.75 -8.27 7.60
C ALA A 94 -10.28 -6.90 7.16
N LEU A 95 -9.92 -6.44 5.96
CA LEU A 95 -10.23 -5.12 5.41
C LEU A 95 -9.91 -3.97 6.39
N THR A 96 -8.73 -3.96 6.98
CA THR A 96 -8.31 -2.88 7.90
C THR A 96 -7.02 -2.22 7.44
N TYR A 97 -6.89 -0.92 7.75
CA TYR A 97 -5.70 -0.13 7.45
C TYR A 97 -5.39 0.87 8.57
N GLY A 98 -4.14 0.92 9.02
CA GLY A 98 -3.62 1.84 10.02
C GLY A 98 -2.65 2.85 9.42
N GLU A 99 -2.67 4.09 9.93
CA GLU A 99 -1.76 5.11 9.40
C GLU A 99 -1.43 6.24 10.37
N HIS A 100 -0.16 6.64 10.41
CA HIS A 100 0.37 7.68 11.30
C HIS A 100 1.23 8.74 10.57
N ARG A 101 1.43 8.61 9.26
CA ARG A 101 2.23 9.52 8.45
C ARG A 101 1.54 10.89 8.32
N THR A 102 2.30 11.94 8.63
CA THR A 102 1.82 13.32 8.56
C THR A 102 1.97 13.93 7.16
N SER A 103 2.46 13.18 6.16
CA SER A 103 2.53 13.58 4.73
C SER A 103 1.14 13.57 4.05
N GLY A 104 0.16 14.14 4.76
CA GLY A 104 -1.23 14.28 4.39
C GLY A 104 -2.03 12.98 4.39
N TYR A 105 -1.51 11.89 4.95
CA TYR A 105 -2.29 10.66 5.15
C TYR A 105 -3.31 10.84 6.27
N VAL A 106 -2.84 11.09 7.49
CA VAL A 106 -3.70 11.24 8.68
C VAL A 106 -4.81 12.27 8.46
N SER A 107 -4.47 13.42 7.87
CA SER A 107 -5.44 14.49 7.61
C SER A 107 -6.53 14.07 6.62
N ARG A 108 -6.22 13.22 5.63
CA ARG A 108 -7.18 12.77 4.62
C ARG A 108 -8.01 11.58 5.11
N LEU A 109 -7.38 10.61 5.76
CA LEU A 109 -8.03 9.38 6.20
C LEU A 109 -9.04 9.64 7.32
N ARG A 110 -8.74 10.54 8.25
CA ARG A 110 -9.65 10.89 9.36
C ARG A 110 -10.94 11.58 8.93
N GLU A 111 -10.98 12.08 7.69
CA GLU A 111 -12.15 12.77 7.11
C GLU A 111 -13.05 11.80 6.32
N LEU A 112 -12.66 10.53 6.19
CA LEU A 112 -13.45 9.55 5.46
C LEU A 112 -14.70 9.15 6.23
N GLU A 113 -15.78 8.98 5.50
CA GLU A 113 -17.08 8.57 6.02
C GLU A 113 -17.46 7.18 5.48
N PRO A 114 -18.42 6.47 6.12
CA PRO A 114 -18.89 5.18 5.61
C PRO A 114 -19.38 5.29 4.16
N GLY A 115 -18.87 4.45 3.26
CA GLY A 115 -19.15 4.51 1.82
C GLY A 115 -18.09 5.24 0.97
N ASP A 116 -17.14 5.92 1.60
CA ASP A 116 -15.91 6.37 0.95
C ASP A 116 -15.00 5.18 0.62
N VAL A 117 -13.88 5.43 -0.07
CA VAL A 117 -12.94 4.35 -0.45
C VAL A 117 -11.50 4.71 -0.09
N VAL A 118 -10.76 3.70 0.41
CA VAL A 118 -9.30 3.75 0.46
C VAL A 118 -8.76 2.83 -0.64
N GLY A 119 -8.13 3.43 -1.65
CA GLY A 119 -7.42 2.73 -2.72
C GLY A 119 -5.96 2.52 -2.36
N PHE A 120 -5.45 1.31 -2.48
CA PHE A 120 -4.09 0.97 -2.10
C PHE A 120 -3.21 0.81 -3.32
N TYR A 121 -2.08 1.51 -3.34
CA TYR A 121 -1.11 1.39 -4.41
C TYR A 121 0.28 0.99 -3.91
N ALA A 122 0.97 0.18 -4.69
CA ALA A 122 2.31 -0.32 -4.36
C ALA A 122 3.28 -0.09 -5.52
N GLY A 123 4.58 -0.18 -5.23
CA GLY A 123 5.58 -0.29 -6.29
C GLY A 123 5.67 -1.73 -6.75
N LEU A 124 5.46 -1.98 -8.04
CA LEU A 124 5.63 -3.30 -8.63
C LEU A 124 6.67 -3.26 -9.74
N ARG A 125 7.38 -4.37 -9.92
CA ARG A 125 8.40 -4.51 -10.96
C ARG A 125 8.23 -5.83 -11.70
N ARG A 126 8.27 -5.80 -13.04
CA ARG A 126 8.38 -7.04 -13.81
C ARG A 126 9.74 -7.69 -13.57
N PRO A 127 9.84 -9.02 -13.37
CA PRO A 127 11.12 -9.70 -13.15
C PRO A 127 12.18 -9.32 -14.19
N ASP A 128 11.80 -9.31 -15.46
CA ASP A 128 12.66 -8.93 -16.60
C ASP A 128 12.49 -7.47 -17.04
N GLY A 129 11.78 -6.66 -16.25
CA GLY A 129 11.49 -5.27 -16.57
C GLY A 129 12.59 -4.30 -16.14
N ASP A 130 12.83 -3.31 -16.99
CA ASP A 130 13.80 -2.24 -16.75
C ASP A 130 13.40 -1.28 -15.62
N ARG A 131 12.11 -1.20 -15.28
CA ARG A 131 11.58 -0.18 -14.37
C ARG A 131 10.38 -0.66 -13.57
N ALA A 132 10.35 -0.24 -12.31
CA ALA A 132 9.18 -0.36 -11.47
C ALA A 132 8.22 0.80 -11.69
N HIS A 133 6.92 0.60 -11.50
CA HIS A 133 5.94 1.69 -11.48
C HIS A 133 5.05 1.59 -10.24
N ARG A 134 4.25 2.62 -9.99
CA ARG A 134 3.21 2.61 -8.96
C ARG A 134 1.94 2.06 -9.58
N TYR A 135 1.30 1.11 -8.90
CA TYR A 135 0.09 0.47 -9.36
C TYR A 135 -0.95 0.44 -8.24
N LEU A 136 -2.20 0.77 -8.54
CA LEU A 136 -3.34 0.44 -7.68
C LEU A 136 -3.49 -1.08 -7.67
N ILE A 137 -3.40 -1.66 -6.47
CA ILE A 137 -3.40 -3.12 -6.26
C ILE A 137 -4.68 -3.62 -5.62
N GLY A 138 -5.51 -2.74 -5.07
CA GLY A 138 -6.76 -3.10 -4.41
C GLY A 138 -7.35 -1.89 -3.72
N TYR A 139 -8.47 -2.08 -3.04
CA TYR A 139 -9.13 -1.05 -2.25
C TYR A 139 -10.06 -1.70 -1.23
N PHE A 140 -10.63 -0.93 -0.32
CA PHE A 140 -11.88 -1.30 0.31
C PHE A 140 -12.78 -0.09 0.51
N THR A 141 -14.08 -0.36 0.62
CA THR A 141 -15.06 0.66 0.99
C THR A 141 -14.98 0.90 2.49
N VAL A 142 -14.94 2.14 2.94
CA VAL A 142 -14.86 2.49 4.36
C VAL A 142 -16.17 2.12 5.06
N ASP A 143 -16.05 1.48 6.22
CA ASP A 143 -17.15 1.22 7.14
C ASP A 143 -17.08 2.12 8.38
N SER A 144 -15.89 2.28 8.97
CA SER A 144 -15.66 3.17 10.10
C SER A 144 -14.24 3.74 10.09
N VAL A 145 -14.08 4.85 10.82
CA VAL A 145 -12.81 5.51 11.06
C VAL A 145 -12.69 5.87 12.52
N ASP A 146 -11.63 5.38 13.15
CA ASP A 146 -11.28 5.70 14.54
C ASP A 146 -9.92 6.39 14.58
N VAL A 147 -9.75 7.31 15.55
CA VAL A 147 -8.53 8.12 15.65
C VAL A 147 -8.01 8.11 17.07
N VAL A 148 -6.77 7.66 17.23
CA VAL A 148 -6.02 7.78 18.48
C VAL A 148 -5.04 8.94 18.34
N MET A 149 -5.21 9.96 19.18
CA MET A 149 -4.30 11.10 19.31
C MET A 149 -3.38 10.87 20.53
N PRO A 150 -2.23 11.57 20.62
CA PRO A 150 -1.35 11.50 21.80
C PRO A 150 -2.08 11.77 23.13
N GLU A 151 -3.11 12.63 23.09
CA GLU A 151 -3.95 13.03 24.21
C GLU A 151 -5.19 12.14 24.44
N THR A 152 -5.42 11.11 23.61
CA THR A 152 -6.56 10.19 23.80
C THR A 152 -6.46 9.51 25.17
N PRO A 153 -7.53 9.55 26.00
CA PRO A 153 -7.52 8.92 27.32
C PRO A 153 -7.19 7.42 27.25
N PRO A 154 -6.45 6.86 28.23
CA PRO A 154 -6.03 5.46 28.18
C PRO A 154 -7.17 4.46 27.98
N ALA A 155 -8.31 4.66 28.62
CA ALA A 155 -9.48 3.78 28.49
C ALA A 155 -10.09 3.82 27.07
N ASP A 156 -10.17 5.01 26.47
CA ASP A 156 -10.70 5.16 25.11
C ASP A 156 -9.74 4.55 24.08
N ARG A 157 -8.43 4.78 24.27
CA ARG A 157 -7.39 4.17 23.43
C ARG A 157 -7.42 2.64 23.54
N GLU A 158 -7.55 2.09 24.74
CA GLU A 158 -7.66 0.64 24.93
C GLU A 158 -8.91 0.07 24.24
N ALA A 159 -10.04 0.78 24.33
CA ALA A 159 -11.27 0.38 23.64
C ALA A 159 -11.12 0.40 22.11
N ILE A 160 -10.49 1.44 21.55
CA ILE A 160 -10.19 1.55 20.12
C ILE A 160 -9.23 0.42 19.69
N LEU A 161 -8.14 0.20 20.42
CA LEU A 161 -7.23 -0.91 20.10
C LEU A 161 -7.95 -2.26 20.14
N ALA A 162 -8.84 -2.47 21.12
CA ALA A 162 -9.64 -3.69 21.21
C ALA A 162 -10.65 -3.86 20.06
N SER A 163 -11.12 -2.77 19.44
CA SER A 163 -12.02 -2.85 18.27
C SER A 163 -11.29 -3.13 16.95
N HIS A 164 -9.96 -2.93 16.88
CA HIS A 164 -9.16 -3.18 15.67
C HIS A 164 -8.08 -4.26 15.86
N PRO A 165 -8.41 -5.49 16.31
CA PRO A 165 -7.43 -6.51 16.68
C PRO A 165 -6.55 -6.98 15.51
N ASP A 166 -7.08 -6.94 14.28
CA ASP A 166 -6.37 -7.38 13.07
C ASP A 166 -5.48 -6.30 12.46
N ASN A 167 -5.57 -5.06 12.96
CA ASN A 167 -4.79 -3.95 12.46
C ASN A 167 -3.34 -4.05 12.95
N ALA A 168 -2.39 -3.83 12.05
CA ALA A 168 -0.98 -3.99 12.36
C ALA A 168 -0.47 -3.00 13.44
N HIS A 169 -1.09 -1.82 13.58
CA HIS A 169 -0.79 -0.88 14.67
C HIS A 169 -1.26 -1.38 16.03
N THR A 170 -2.41 -2.07 16.07
CA THR A 170 -2.91 -2.73 17.27
C THR A 170 -2.04 -3.92 17.64
N LYS A 171 -1.68 -4.78 16.67
CA LYS A 171 -0.80 -5.93 16.91
C LYS A 171 0.57 -5.51 17.47
N ARG A 172 1.06 -4.33 17.09
CA ARG A 172 2.31 -3.73 17.60
C ARG A 172 2.15 -3.05 18.96
N ALA A 173 0.92 -2.72 19.39
CA ALA A 173 0.68 -2.02 20.64
C ALA A 173 1.07 -2.89 21.85
N ARG A 174 1.51 -2.25 22.94
CA ARG A 174 1.95 -2.91 24.17
C ARG A 174 1.41 -2.17 25.37
N GLU A 175 0.86 -2.92 26.33
CA GLU A 175 0.32 -2.35 27.57
C GLU A 175 -0.71 -1.22 27.32
N GLY A 176 -1.50 -1.35 26.25
CA GLY A 176 -2.48 -0.35 25.84
C GLY A 176 -1.90 0.90 25.17
N GLU A 177 -0.59 0.93 24.86
CA GLU A 177 0.10 2.05 24.21
C GLU A 177 0.48 1.72 22.76
N LEU A 178 0.35 2.73 21.89
CA LEU A 178 0.84 2.66 20.51
C LEU A 178 2.36 2.76 20.47
N TYR A 179 2.97 2.15 19.45
CA TYR A 179 4.44 2.19 19.27
C TYR A 179 5.02 3.61 19.14
N LEU A 180 4.25 4.55 18.60
CA LEU A 180 4.62 5.97 18.51
C LEU A 180 3.59 6.78 19.30
N THR A 181 3.80 6.90 20.60
CA THR A 181 2.89 7.59 21.52
C THR A 181 2.74 9.08 21.22
N GLU A 182 3.73 9.67 20.52
CA GLU A 182 3.72 11.07 20.11
C GLU A 182 2.97 11.34 18.78
N LYS A 183 2.42 10.29 18.14
CA LYS A 183 1.76 10.40 16.84
C LYS A 183 0.27 10.12 16.94
N THR A 184 -0.50 10.85 16.13
CA THR A 184 -1.85 10.46 15.79
C THR A 184 -1.82 9.23 14.88
N VAL A 185 -2.68 8.25 15.17
CA VAL A 185 -2.89 7.06 14.34
C VAL A 185 -4.37 7.02 13.96
N VAL A 186 -4.63 6.86 12.66
CA VAL A 186 -5.96 6.62 12.12
C VAL A 186 -6.10 5.13 11.87
N PHE A 187 -7.20 4.56 12.32
CA PHE A 187 -7.66 3.22 12.01
C PHE A 187 -8.84 3.33 11.05
N VAL A 188 -8.78 2.60 9.95
CA VAL A 188 -9.87 2.52 8.99
C VAL A 188 -10.26 1.07 8.87
N ASP A 189 -11.49 0.76 9.25
CA ASP A 189 -12.09 -0.52 8.96
C ASP A 189 -12.96 -0.40 7.71
N GLY A 190 -12.84 -1.42 6.87
CA GLY A 190 -13.46 -1.52 5.58
C GLY A 190 -14.55 -2.57 5.54
N ARG A 191 -15.30 -2.53 4.45
CA ARG A 191 -16.32 -3.49 4.08
C ARG A 191 -16.27 -3.76 2.58
N GLU A 192 -17.02 -4.77 2.17
CA GLU A 192 -17.23 -5.05 0.76
C GLU A 192 -18.04 -3.93 0.06
N PRO A 193 -17.75 -3.64 -1.23
CA PRO A 193 -16.69 -4.26 -2.02
C PRO A 193 -15.30 -3.80 -1.55
N GLY A 194 -14.38 -4.75 -1.45
CA GLY A 194 -13.02 -4.53 -0.98
C GLY A 194 -12.17 -5.78 -1.13
N GLY A 195 -10.85 -5.61 -1.11
CA GLY A 195 -9.88 -6.68 -1.29
C GLY A 195 -8.75 -6.30 -2.24
N LEU A 196 -7.86 -7.27 -2.41
CA LEU A 196 -6.73 -7.21 -3.34
C LEU A 196 -7.19 -7.64 -4.74
N PHE A 197 -6.73 -6.97 -5.79
CA PHE A 197 -6.98 -7.43 -7.16
C PHE A 197 -6.29 -8.78 -7.41
N GLU A 198 -6.96 -9.64 -8.19
CA GLU A 198 -6.39 -10.94 -8.61
C GLU A 198 -5.29 -10.79 -9.65
N ARG A 199 -5.44 -9.79 -10.53
CA ARG A 199 -4.57 -9.48 -11.66
C ARG A 199 -4.82 -8.07 -12.16
N ASP A 200 -4.01 -7.66 -13.12
CA ASP A 200 -4.14 -6.42 -13.89
C ASP A 200 -4.23 -5.17 -13.01
N PRO A 201 -3.23 -4.93 -12.13
CA PRO A 201 -3.24 -3.77 -11.27
C PRO A 201 -3.11 -2.49 -12.12
N ILE A 202 -3.76 -1.40 -11.73
CA ILE A 202 -3.83 -0.18 -12.56
C ILE A 202 -2.56 0.63 -12.40
N ARG A 203 -1.79 0.79 -13.47
CA ARG A 203 -0.59 1.65 -13.45
C ARG A 203 -0.97 3.11 -13.22
N LEU A 204 -0.52 3.66 -12.10
CA LEU A 204 -0.76 5.05 -11.70
C LEU A 204 0.37 6.00 -12.12
N SER A 205 1.60 5.50 -12.31
CA SER A 205 2.75 6.39 -12.50
C SER A 205 3.46 6.25 -13.83
N ASP A 206 3.97 7.39 -14.32
CA ASP A 206 5.03 7.47 -15.31
C ASP A 206 6.36 7.81 -14.67
N TYR A 207 7.46 7.57 -15.39
CA TYR A 207 8.81 7.84 -14.93
C TYR A 207 9.56 8.66 -15.98
N TYR A 208 9.78 9.94 -15.69
CA TYR A 208 10.42 10.87 -16.62
C TYR A 208 11.11 12.02 -15.89
N VAL A 209 11.91 12.80 -16.60
CA VAL A 209 12.51 14.05 -16.09
C VAL A 209 11.54 15.19 -16.38
N LYS A 210 10.86 15.70 -15.35
CA LYS A 210 9.99 16.88 -15.49
C LYS A 210 10.84 18.13 -15.71
N PRO A 211 10.41 19.11 -16.54
CA PRO A 211 11.13 20.37 -16.70
C PRO A 211 11.46 21.00 -15.34
N GLY A 212 12.74 21.35 -15.13
CA GLY A 212 13.25 21.88 -13.86
C GLY A 212 13.91 20.85 -12.93
N ASN A 213 13.78 19.55 -13.20
CA ASN A 213 14.43 18.50 -12.40
C ASN A 213 15.67 17.94 -13.10
N GLU A 214 16.71 17.59 -12.32
CA GLU A 214 17.93 16.96 -12.83
C GLU A 214 17.79 15.45 -13.05
N ARG A 215 16.86 14.81 -12.34
CA ARG A 215 16.68 13.36 -12.32
C ARG A 215 15.23 12.98 -12.56
N ALA A 216 15.05 11.81 -13.18
CA ALA A 216 13.72 11.26 -13.39
C ALA A 216 13.08 10.84 -12.05
N GLN A 217 11.79 11.11 -11.93
CA GLN A 217 10.97 10.75 -10.77
C GLN A 217 9.69 10.08 -11.25
N TYR A 218 8.96 9.47 -10.31
CA TYR A 218 7.63 8.95 -10.58
C TYR A 218 6.61 10.06 -10.50
N TYR A 219 5.74 10.21 -11.49
CA TYR A 219 4.64 11.17 -11.47
C TYR A 219 3.34 10.45 -11.71
N LEU A 220 2.26 10.93 -11.08
CA LEU A 220 0.91 10.47 -11.37
C LEU A 220 0.63 10.70 -12.86
N ARG A 221 0.07 9.70 -13.54
CA ARG A 221 -0.34 9.77 -14.94
C ARG A 221 -1.46 10.80 -15.10
N GLU A 222 -1.35 11.67 -16.10
CA GLU A 222 -2.32 12.75 -16.34
C GLU A 222 -3.75 12.20 -16.53
N GLY A 223 -3.92 11.17 -17.37
CA GLY A 223 -5.22 10.53 -17.54
C GLY A 223 -5.82 9.97 -16.24
N ILE A 224 -4.99 9.47 -15.30
CA ILE A 224 -5.48 9.04 -13.98
C ILE A 224 -5.87 10.25 -13.13
N ALA A 225 -5.07 11.31 -13.16
CA ALA A 225 -5.38 12.53 -12.41
C ALA A 225 -6.71 13.15 -12.85
N ASP A 226 -6.97 13.16 -14.16
CA ASP A 226 -8.19 13.70 -14.77
C ASP A 226 -9.38 12.77 -14.56
N ASP A 227 -9.27 11.49 -14.97
CA ASP A 227 -10.37 10.52 -14.91
C ASP A 227 -10.83 10.27 -13.46
N TRP A 228 -9.89 10.35 -12.50
CA TRP A 228 -10.20 10.13 -11.09
C TRP A 228 -10.38 11.43 -10.30
N ALA A 229 -10.45 12.59 -10.98
CA ALA A 229 -10.65 13.89 -10.35
C ALA A 229 -9.73 14.12 -9.14
N VAL A 230 -8.42 13.92 -9.31
CA VAL A 230 -7.44 14.05 -8.22
C VAL A 230 -7.28 15.51 -7.82
N THR A 231 -7.70 15.86 -6.60
CA THR A 231 -7.75 17.24 -6.09
C THR A 231 -6.62 17.58 -5.13
N ALA A 232 -5.96 16.59 -4.53
CA ALA A 232 -4.82 16.81 -3.66
C ALA A 232 -3.84 15.64 -3.70
N GLY A 233 -2.55 15.89 -3.53
CA GLY A 233 -1.53 14.86 -3.64
C GLY A 233 -0.12 15.36 -3.38
N GLY A 234 0.88 14.53 -3.71
CA GLY A 234 2.26 14.98 -3.81
C GLY A 234 2.62 15.42 -5.23
N ASP A 235 3.67 16.25 -5.36
CA ASP A 235 4.18 16.70 -6.66
C ASP A 235 4.76 15.54 -7.51
N ASN A 236 5.09 14.43 -6.84
CA ASN A 236 5.60 13.19 -7.42
C ASN A 236 5.16 11.99 -6.56
N MET A 237 5.33 10.77 -7.06
CA MET A 237 5.00 9.51 -6.39
C MET A 237 6.23 8.77 -5.81
N MET A 238 7.35 9.48 -5.60
CA MET A 238 8.62 8.86 -5.19
C MET A 238 8.50 8.20 -3.81
N TYR A 239 8.00 8.94 -2.82
CA TYR A 239 7.85 8.51 -1.43
C TYR A 239 6.41 8.09 -1.09
N LYS A 240 5.68 7.58 -2.09
CA LYS A 240 4.32 7.06 -1.91
C LYS A 240 3.42 8.06 -1.12
N PRO A 241 3.14 9.29 -1.61
CA PRO A 241 2.26 10.23 -0.90
C PRO A 241 0.78 9.83 -0.98
N ALA A 242 -0.04 10.30 -0.05
CA ALA A 242 -1.49 10.13 -0.17
C ALA A 242 -2.07 11.09 -1.23
N TYR A 243 -3.04 10.59 -2.01
CA TYR A 243 -3.82 11.42 -2.94
C TYR A 243 -5.30 11.45 -2.52
N ARG A 244 -5.98 12.56 -2.79
CA ARG A 244 -7.44 12.72 -2.63
C ARG A 244 -8.05 12.83 -4.02
N CYS A 245 -9.10 12.07 -4.25
CA CYS A 245 -9.90 12.07 -5.47
C CYS A 245 -11.30 12.57 -5.12
N ASP A 246 -11.86 13.44 -5.97
CA ASP A 246 -13.24 13.92 -5.87
C ASP A 246 -14.17 12.99 -6.65
N LEU A 247 -14.27 11.75 -6.16
CA LEU A 247 -15.15 10.70 -6.66
C LEU A 247 -15.97 10.14 -5.51
N THR A 248 -17.20 9.77 -5.80
CA THR A 248 -17.95 8.87 -4.91
C THR A 248 -17.31 7.48 -4.89
N GLY A 249 -17.52 6.74 -3.80
CA GLY A 249 -17.07 5.34 -3.74
C GLY A 249 -17.64 4.48 -4.86
N ALA A 250 -18.91 4.70 -5.24
CA ALA A 250 -19.55 3.99 -6.35
C ALA A 250 -18.88 4.28 -7.70
N GLU A 251 -18.64 5.55 -8.04
CA GLU A 251 -17.95 5.93 -9.28
C GLU A 251 -16.55 5.32 -9.34
N PHE A 252 -15.81 5.33 -8.22
CA PHE A 252 -14.50 4.70 -8.17
C PHE A 252 -14.56 3.19 -8.40
N VAL A 253 -15.50 2.49 -7.75
CA VAL A 253 -15.70 1.05 -7.94
C VAL A 253 -16.05 0.71 -9.39
N ASP A 254 -16.91 1.51 -10.03
CA ASP A 254 -17.26 1.32 -11.45
C ASP A 254 -16.05 1.55 -12.37
N LEU A 255 -15.19 2.53 -12.05
CA LEU A 255 -13.97 2.83 -12.79
C LEU A 255 -12.90 1.74 -12.66
N VAL A 256 -12.69 1.21 -11.47
CA VAL A 256 -11.58 0.28 -11.19
C VAL A 256 -11.99 -1.19 -11.21
N GLY A 257 -13.29 -1.49 -11.15
CA GLY A 257 -13.82 -2.84 -11.04
C GLY A 257 -13.67 -3.43 -9.64
N ARG A 258 -14.42 -4.50 -9.35
CA ARG A 258 -14.44 -5.15 -8.03
C ARG A 258 -13.28 -6.16 -7.89
N PRO A 259 -12.59 -6.22 -6.73
CA PRO A 259 -11.66 -7.30 -6.41
C PRO A 259 -12.34 -8.66 -6.59
N GLY A 260 -11.62 -9.63 -7.17
CA GLY A 260 -12.17 -10.95 -7.51
C GLY A 260 -13.05 -11.02 -8.77
N GLU A 261 -13.70 -9.92 -9.19
CA GLU A 261 -14.64 -9.90 -10.32
C GLU A 261 -14.14 -9.07 -11.51
N ARG A 262 -12.97 -8.43 -11.40
CA ARG A 262 -12.38 -7.62 -12.46
C ARG A 262 -12.10 -8.48 -13.70
N PRO A 263 -12.71 -8.21 -14.87
CA PRO A 263 -12.36 -8.89 -16.11
C PRO A 263 -10.89 -8.58 -16.46
N GLY A 264 -10.13 -9.59 -16.88
CA GLY A 264 -8.82 -9.38 -17.47
C GLY A 264 -8.95 -8.52 -18.72
N ASP A 265 -8.24 -7.41 -18.75
CA ASP A 265 -8.20 -6.34 -19.76
C ASP A 265 -9.50 -6.06 -20.56
N ALA A 266 -10.22 -5.01 -20.16
CA ALA A 266 -11.13 -4.25 -21.02
C ALA A 266 -10.61 -2.83 -21.29
N SER A 267 -9.29 -2.59 -21.17
CA SER A 267 -8.69 -1.35 -21.66
C SER A 267 -8.38 -1.53 -23.15
N GLY A 268 -9.33 -1.11 -23.99
CA GLY A 268 -9.25 -1.15 -25.46
C GLY A 268 -8.19 -0.20 -26.04
N VAL A 269 -6.93 -0.36 -25.66
CA VAL A 269 -5.79 0.26 -26.33
C VAL A 269 -4.99 -0.85 -26.99
N GLU A 270 -5.34 -1.12 -28.25
CA GLU A 270 -4.57 -1.99 -29.13
C GLU A 270 -3.09 -1.56 -29.14
N PRO A 271 -2.13 -2.49 -29.03
CA PRO A 271 -0.73 -2.17 -29.17
C PRO A 271 -0.47 -1.81 -30.64
N SER A 272 -0.36 -0.51 -30.93
CA SER A 272 0.05 -0.05 -32.25
C SER A 272 1.40 -0.68 -32.61
N GLU A 273 1.41 -1.40 -33.71
CA GLU A 273 2.51 -2.13 -34.30
C GLU A 273 3.81 -1.31 -34.31
N ARG A 274 4.83 -1.78 -33.57
CA ARG A 274 6.22 -1.37 -33.84
C ARG A 274 6.72 -2.17 -35.03
N THR A 275 6.47 -1.65 -36.23
CA THR A 275 7.37 -1.88 -37.36
C THR A 275 8.31 -0.69 -37.44
N GLU A 276 9.48 -0.78 -36.82
CA GLU A 276 10.62 0.01 -37.28
C GLU A 276 11.70 -0.96 -37.72
N THR A 277 11.82 -1.00 -39.04
CA THR A 277 12.80 -1.74 -39.81
C THR A 277 14.18 -1.17 -39.51
N ALA A 278 15.14 -2.06 -39.35
CA ALA A 278 16.55 -1.75 -39.35
C ALA A 278 16.93 -0.89 -40.57
N ARG A 279 17.67 0.20 -40.32
CA ARG A 279 18.77 0.70 -41.14
C ARG A 279 19.62 1.68 -40.34
#